data_AF-A0A9D1HCV8-F1
#
_entry.id   AF-A0A9D1HCV8-F1
#
_cell.length_a   1.000
_cell.length_b   1.000
_cell.length_c   1.000
_cell.angle_alpha   90.00
_cell.angle_beta   90.00
_cell.angle_gamma   90.00
#
_symmetry.space_group_name_H-M   'P 1'
#
loop_
_entity.id
_entity.type
_entity.pdbx_description
1 polymer ?
#
loop_
_entity_poly.entity_id
_entity_poly.type
_entity_poly.pdbx_seq_one_letter_code
_entity_poly.pdbx_strand_id
1 'polypeptide(L)' 'MFTNYICEGCRMEGTKTVFCENMCEIRKCALKKGFSICGDCSELKTCSIVGAIISNNPEALENLK' A
#
# COMPACT_ATOMS: atom_id res chain seq x y z
N MET A 1 5.70 -14.06 -16.87
CA MET A 1 5.94 -14.40 -15.45
C MET A 1 5.81 -13.11 -14.65
N PHE A 2 4.58 -12.68 -14.37
CA PHE A 2 4.35 -11.51 -13.51
C PHE A 2 4.02 -12.07 -12.13
N THR A 3 4.99 -12.00 -11.23
CA THR A 3 4.80 -12.33 -9.82
C THR A 3 3.67 -11.48 -9.27
N ASN A 4 2.64 -12.15 -8.77
CA ASN A 4 1.60 -11.55 -7.95
C ASN A 4 2.30 -10.84 -6.76
N TYR A 5 2.37 -9.51 -6.79
CA TYR A 5 3.02 -8.75 -5.72
C TYR A 5 2.03 -8.60 -4.58
N ILE A 6 2.26 -9.35 -3.50
CA ILE A 6 1.43 -9.28 -2.30
C ILE A 6 1.70 -7.95 -1.62
N CYS A 7 0.64 -7.14 -1.43
CA CYS A 7 0.73 -5.92 -0.66
C CYS A 7 0.78 -6.27 0.84
N GLU A 8 1.91 -6.10 1.51
CA GLU A 8 2.06 -6.37 2.95
C GLU A 8 1.92 -5.10 3.81
N GLY A 9 1.27 -4.06 3.28
CA GLY A 9 1.02 -2.81 4.02
C GLY A 9 2.27 -2.03 4.45
N CYS A 10 3.42 -2.30 3.82
CA CYS A 10 4.72 -1.77 4.24
C CYS A 10 5.16 -2.18 5.67
N ARG A 11 4.62 -3.28 6.22
CA ARG A 11 4.91 -3.75 7.59
C ARG A 11 6.22 -4.48 7.76
N MET A 12 6.74 -5.11 6.70
CA MET A 12 8.03 -5.79 6.78
C MET A 12 9.18 -4.78 6.93
N GLU A 13 10.08 -5.05 7.88
CA GLU A 13 11.39 -4.41 7.98
C GLU A 13 12.25 -4.82 6.77
N GLY A 14 12.93 -3.85 6.17
CA GLY A 14 13.79 -4.07 5.01
C GLY A 14 13.34 -3.37 3.72
N THR A 15 14.06 -3.68 2.64
CA THR A 15 13.95 -2.99 1.35
C THR A 15 12.57 -3.19 0.75
N LYS A 16 11.86 -2.08 0.53
CA LYS A 16 10.63 -2.07 -0.24
C LYS A 16 10.95 -2.50 -1.67
N THR A 17 10.06 -3.22 -2.32
CA THR A 17 10.31 -3.58 -3.72
C THR A 17 10.34 -2.33 -4.60
N VAL A 18 10.95 -2.45 -5.78
CA VAL A 18 10.92 -1.41 -6.83
C VAL A 18 9.47 -0.96 -7.11
N PHE A 19 8.50 -1.86 -6.97
CA PHE A 19 7.08 -1.51 -7.04
C PHE A 19 6.67 -0.56 -5.92
N CYS A 20 6.94 -0.90 -4.66
CA CYS A 20 6.63 -0.03 -3.52
C CYS A 20 7.32 1.33 -3.61
N GLU A 21 8.54 1.40 -4.16
CA GLU A 21 9.29 2.65 -4.30
C GLU A 21 8.78 3.53 -5.45
N ASN A 22 8.47 2.94 -6.61
CA ASN A 22 8.26 3.69 -7.84
C ASN A 22 6.83 3.63 -8.42
N MET A 23 6.06 2.60 -8.11
CA MET A 23 4.76 2.33 -8.75
C MET A 23 3.57 2.27 -7.78
N CYS A 24 3.82 2.04 -6.49
CA CYS A 24 2.78 1.92 -5.48
C CYS A 24 2.24 3.30 -5.07
N GLU A 25 1.10 3.70 -5.64
CA GLU A 25 0.51 5.01 -5.37
C GLU A 25 0.11 5.23 -3.90
N ILE A 26 -0.32 4.17 -3.18
CA ILE A 26 -0.59 4.30 -1.73
C ILE A 26 0.70 4.58 -0.94
N ARG A 27 1.85 4.03 -1.36
CA ARG A 27 3.13 4.27 -0.68
C ARG A 27 3.60 5.70 -0.92
N LYS A 28 3.49 6.20 -2.15
CA LYS A 28 3.77 7.62 -2.46
C LYS A 28 2.87 8.56 -1.66
N CYS A 29 1.59 8.23 -1.53
CA CYS A 29 0.64 9.00 -0.72
C CYS A 29 1.03 9.00 0.77
N ALA A 30 1.32 7.82 1.34
CA ALA A 30 1.74 7.67 2.73
C ALA A 30 2.99 8.51 3.04
N LEU A 31 4.00 8.46 2.17
CA LEU A 31 5.23 9.27 2.31
C LEU A 31 4.94 10.78 2.28
N LYS A 32 4.09 11.23 1.35
CA LYS A 32 3.67 12.66 1.30
C LYS A 32 2.93 13.10 2.56
N LYS A 33 2.19 12.21 3.20
CA LYS A 33 1.47 12.46 4.46
C LYS A 33 2.35 12.25 5.71
N GLY A 34 3.60 11.83 5.56
CA GLY A 34 4.51 11.56 6.68
C GLY A 34 4.23 10.24 7.42
N PHE A 35 3.45 9.34 6.82
CA PHE A 35 3.15 8.04 7.39
C PHE A 35 4.29 7.05 7.21
N SER A 36 4.54 6.27 8.25
CA SER A 36 5.59 5.26 8.29
C SER A 36 5.19 4.01 7.49
N ILE A 37 3.93 3.59 7.65
CA ILE A 37 3.30 2.48 6.93
C ILE A 37 2.01 2.95 6.26
N CYS A 38 1.59 2.27 5.19
CA CYS A 38 0.37 2.65 4.47
C CYS A 38 -0.90 2.49 5.32
N GLY A 39 -0.84 1.62 6.34
CA GLY A 39 -1.92 1.39 7.30
C GLY A 39 -2.19 2.55 8.25
N ASP A 40 -1.26 3.51 8.39
CA ASP A 40 -1.45 4.70 9.24
C ASP A 40 -2.50 5.68 8.67
N CYS A 41 -2.99 5.43 7.44
CA CYS A 41 -4.03 6.24 6.83
C CYS A 41 -5.38 6.02 7.55
N SER A 42 -5.88 7.02 8.27
CA SER A 42 -7.21 6.95 8.92
C SER A 42 -8.38 6.80 7.93
N GLU A 43 -8.15 7.11 6.65
CA GLU A 43 -9.14 7.10 5.58
C GLU A 43 -9.13 5.80 4.76
N LEU A 44 -8.49 4.71 5.21
CA LEU A 44 -8.34 3.46 4.42
C LEU A 44 -9.64 2.98 3.74
N LYS A 45 -10.80 3.12 4.39
CA LYS A 45 -12.10 2.66 3.88
C LYS A 45 -12.74 3.59 2.85
N THR A 46 -12.38 4.88 2.86
CA THR A 46 -13.03 5.93 2.04
C THR A 46 -12.07 6.59 1.07
N CYS A 47 -10.77 6.37 1.21
CA CYS A 47 -9.72 6.95 0.37
C CYS A 47 -9.77 6.33 -1.03
N SER A 48 -10.01 7.17 -2.04
CA SER A 48 -10.06 6.75 -3.44
C SER A 48 -8.77 6.09 -3.94
N ILE A 49 -7.60 6.56 -3.46
CA ILE A 49 -6.29 5.99 -3.82
C ILE A 49 -6.16 4.55 -3.28
N VAL A 50 -6.58 4.33 -2.02
CA VAL A 50 -6.56 3.01 -1.40
C VAL A 50 -7.59 2.10 -2.06
N GLY A 51 -8.80 2.61 -2.33
CA GLY A 51 -9.85 1.90 -3.04
C GLY A 51 -9.38 1.34 -4.40
N ALA A 52 -8.65 2.13 -5.19
CA ALA A 52 -8.11 1.69 -6.47
C ALA A 52 -7.13 0.50 -6.35
N ILE A 53 -6.37 0.41 -5.25
CA ILE A 53 -5.49 -0.75 -5.00
C ILE A 53 -6.30 -1.94 -4.52
N ILE A 54 -7.23 -1.75 -3.58
CA ILE A 54 -8.07 -2.84 -3.04
C ILE A 54 -8.91 -3.48 -4.16
N SER A 55 -9.43 -2.70 -5.11
CA SER A 55 -10.19 -3.24 -6.24
C SER A 55 -9.38 -4.20 -7.10
N ASN A 56 -8.06 -4.02 -7.18
CA ASN A 56 -7.16 -4.90 -7.94
C ASN A 56 -6.53 -6.00 -7.07
N ASN A 57 -6.43 -5.78 -5.77
CA ASN A 57 -5.88 -6.73 -4.79
C ASN A 57 -6.68 -6.65 -3.48
N PRO A 58 -7.80 -7.40 -3.35
CA PRO A 58 -8.65 -7.35 -2.17
C PRO A 58 -7.94 -7.71 -0.86
N GLU A 59 -6.94 -8.61 -0.91
CA GLU A 59 -6.13 -9.02 0.25
C GLU A 59 -5.31 -7.86 0.82
N ALA A 60 -5.03 -6.83 0.01
CA ALA A 60 -4.32 -5.63 0.46
C ALA A 60 -5.07 -4.92 1.60
N LEU A 61 -6.40 -4.99 1.67
CA LEU A 61 -7.15 -4.35 2.75
C LEU A 61 -6.82 -4.97 4.11
N GLU A 62 -6.75 -6.29 4.21
CA GLU A 62 -6.38 -6.96 5.47
C GLU A 62 -4.94 -6.66 5.85
N ASN A 63 -4.04 -6.55 4.87
CA ASN A 63 -2.66 -6.18 5.09
C ASN A 63 -2.44 -4.68 5.38
N LEU A 64 -3.48 -3.84 5.23
CA LEU A 64 -3.44 -2.41 5.56
C LEU A 64 -4.11 -2.09 6.90
N LYS A 65 -4.96 -2.96 7.44
CA LYS A 65 -5.54 -2.88 8.81
C LYS A 65 -4.54 -3.33 9.86
#